data_AF-A0A2W6NQ32-F1
#
_entry.id   AF-A0A2W6NQ32-F1
#
_cell.length_a   1.000
_cell.length_b   1.000
_cell.length_c   1.000
_cell.angle_alpha   90.00
_cell.angle_beta   90.00
_cell.angle_gamma   90.00
#
_symmetry.space_group_name_H-M   'P 1'
#
loop_
_entity.id
_entity.type
_entity.pdbx_description
1 polymer ?
#
loop_
_entity_poly.entity_id
_entity_poly.type
_entity_poly.pdbx_seq_one_letter_code
_entity_poly.pdbx_strand_id
1 'polypeptide(L)' 'MIYDVAQGQRFKHYKGGIYTFLCFATHTEQQEGLVVYMDESKQVWARPVDMFFGYTNDGLKRFIEINEE' A
#
# COMPACT_ATOMS: atom_id res chain seq x y z
N MET A 1 -1.15 3.83 14.92
CA MET A 1 -0.69 4.88 13.99
C MET A 1 -1.88 5.30 13.15
N ILE A 2 -2.08 6.61 12.97
CA ILE A 2 -3.10 7.12 12.03
C ILE A 2 -2.37 7.30 10.70
N TYR A 3 -2.81 6.60 9.66
CA TYR A 3 -2.27 6.75 8.31
C TYR A 3 -3.13 7.79 7.60
N ASP A 4 -2.54 8.94 7.27
CA ASP A 4 -3.20 9.98 6.49
C ASP A 4 -3.02 9.64 5.00
N VAL A 5 -3.90 8.77 4.50
CA VAL A 5 -3.86 8.27 3.13
C VAL A 5 -5.24 8.39 2.50
N ALA A 6 -5.32 9.07 1.36
CA ALA A 6 -6.53 9.31 0.61
C ALA A 6 -6.66 8.37 -0.60
N GLN A 7 -7.90 7.97 -0.91
CA GLN A 7 -8.20 7.20 -2.12
C GLN A 7 -7.65 7.92 -3.36
N GLY A 8 -6.92 7.18 -4.21
CA GLY A 8 -6.28 7.71 -5.40
C GLY A 8 -4.81 8.08 -5.23
N GLN A 9 -4.29 8.17 -4.01
CA GLN A 9 -2.84 8.38 -3.81
C GLN A 9 -2.02 7.25 -4.44
N ARG A 10 -0.88 7.62 -5.02
CA ARG A 10 -0.01 6.70 -5.75
C ARG A 10 1.22 6.37 -4.93
N PHE A 11 1.63 5.11 -5.04
CA PHE A 11 2.78 4.57 -4.33
C PHE A 11 3.67 3.80 -5.29
N LYS A 12 4.98 4.03 -5.21
CA LYS A 12 5.99 3.24 -5.92
C LYS A 12 6.55 2.17 -4.99
N HIS A 13 6.43 0.91 -5.41
CA HIS A 13 7.05 -0.20 -4.71
C HIS A 13 8.57 -0.20 -4.98
N TYR A 14 9.36 -0.66 -4.01
CA TYR A 14 10.83 -0.72 -4.17
C TYR A 14 11.30 -1.57 -5.37
N LYS A 15 10.46 -2.48 -5.88
CA LYS A 15 10.73 -3.26 -7.11
C LYS A 15 10.31 -2.56 -8.40
N GLY A 16 9.85 -1.31 -8.34
CA GLY A 16 9.56 -0.47 -9.50
C GLY A 16 8.08 -0.31 -9.86
N GLY A 17 7.19 -1.22 -9.45
CA GLY A 17 5.76 -1.14 -9.77
C GLY A 17 5.07 0.07 -9.13
N ILE A 18 4.13 0.68 -9.84
CA ILE A 18 3.30 1.79 -9.35
C ILE A 18 1.90 1.26 -9.01
N TYR A 19 1.38 1.73 -7.88
CA TYR A 19 0.12 1.27 -7.32
C TYR A 19 -0.73 2.44 -6.85
N THR A 20 -2.04 2.35 -7.03
CA THR A 20 -3.00 3.34 -6.54
C THR A 20 -3.69 2.80 -5.28
N PHE A 21 -3.67 3.57 -4.20
CA PHE A 21 -4.41 3.25 -2.98
C PHE A 21 -5.92 3.38 -3.22
N LEU A 22 -6.68 2.38 -2.77
CA LEU A 22 -8.14 2.35 -2.88
C LEU A 22 -8.80 2.63 -1.54
N CYS A 23 -8.51 1.80 -0.54
CA CYS A 23 -9.08 1.92 0.80
C CYS A 23 -8.32 1.06 1.82
N PHE A 24 -8.67 1.23 3.09
CA PHE A 24 -8.37 0.27 4.14
C PHE A 24 -9.49 -0.76 4.27
N ALA A 25 -9.14 -1.96 4.72
CA ALA A 25 -10.09 -3.01 5.08
C ALA A 25 -9.68 -3.68 6.39
N THR A 26 -10.63 -4.23 7.14
CA THR A 26 -10.36 -5.10 8.28
C THR A 26 -10.56 -6.54 7.84
N HIS A 27 -9.52 -7.37 7.97
CA HIS A 27 -9.59 -8.78 7.65
C HIS A 27 -10.32 -9.54 8.75
N THR A 28 -11.41 -10.22 8.42
CA THR A 28 -12.31 -10.82 9.40
C THR A 28 -11.70 -11.99 10.17
N GLU A 29 -10.86 -12.79 9.52
CA GLU A 29 -10.28 -14.02 10.07
C GLU A 29 -9.11 -13.73 11.00
N GLN A 30 -8.27 -12.75 10.65
CA GLN A 30 -7.07 -12.40 11.44
C GLN A 30 -7.24 -11.13 12.27
N GLN A 31 -8.34 -10.39 12.09
CA GLN A 31 -8.60 -9.10 12.73
C GLN A 31 -7.47 -8.06 12.48
N GLU A 32 -6.79 -8.18 11.34
CA GLU A 32 -5.70 -7.28 10.94
C GLU A 32 -6.19 -6.19 9.98
N GLY A 33 -5.51 -5.04 9.99
CA GLY A 33 -5.73 -3.99 9.01
C GLY A 33 -5.03 -4.32 7.69
N LEU A 34 -5.74 -4.16 6.58
CA LEU A 34 -5.22 -4.31 5.22
C LEU A 34 -5.27 -2.98 4.47
N VAL A 35 -4.27 -2.77 3.61
CA VAL A 35 -4.30 -1.81 2.51
C VAL A 35 -4.81 -2.52 1.27
N VAL A 36 -5.85 -1.97 0.66
CA VAL A 36 -6.36 -2.39 -0.65
C VAL A 36 -5.86 -1.41 -1.69
N TYR A 37 -5.19 -1.93 -2.73
CA TYR A 37 -4.54 -1.11 -3.75
C TYR A 37 -4.59 -1.79 -5.12
N MET A 38 -4.37 -1.03 -6.19
CA MET A 38 -4.50 -1.49 -7.57
C MET A 38 -3.23 -1.21 -8.36
N ASP A 39 -2.81 -2.15 -9.21
CA ASP A 39 -1.69 -1.92 -10.14
C ASP A 39 -2.13 -1.29 -11.46
N GLU A 40 -1.15 -1.00 -12.33
CA GLU A 40 -1.39 -0.37 -13.63
C GLU A 40 -2.24 -1.25 -14.57
N SER A 41 -2.22 -2.57 -14.38
CA SER A 41 -3.04 -3.54 -15.12
C SER A 41 -4.46 -3.68 -14.57
N LYS A 42 -4.86 -2.82 -13.62
CA LYS A 42 -6.17 -2.85 -12.93
C LYS A 42 -6.39 -4.08 -12.05
N GLN A 43 -5.34 -4.83 -11.71
CA GLN A 43 -5.44 -5.91 -10.73
C GLN A 43 -5.45 -5.32 -9.32
N VAL A 44 -6.39 -5.79 -8.49
CA VAL A 44 -6.53 -5.37 -7.09
C VAL A 44 -5.79 -6.34 -6.18
N TRP A 45 -5.12 -5.77 -5.19
CA TRP A 45 -4.29 -6.44 -4.20
C TRP A 45 -4.71 -6.01 -2.79
N ALA A 46 -4.54 -6.92 -1.83
CA ALA A 46 -4.71 -6.63 -0.41
C ALA A 46 -3.44 -7.06 0.34
N ARG A 47 -2.96 -6.22 1.26
CA ARG A 47 -1.73 -6.47 2.03
C ARG A 47 -1.83 -5.91 3.44
N PRO A 48 -1.25 -6.54 4.47
CA PRO A 48 -1.21 -5.98 5.81
C PRO A 48 -0.66 -4.55 5.83
N VAL A 49 -1.32 -3.67 6.59
CA VAL A 49 -0.97 -2.25 6.72
C VAL A 49 0.49 -2.07 7.13
N ASP A 50 0.93 -2.83 8.13
CA ASP A 50 2.32 -2.77 8.63
C ASP A 50 3.34 -3.23 7.58
N MET A 51 2.94 -4.14 6.69
CA MET A 51 3.79 -4.55 5.57
C MET A 51 3.77 -3.56 4.42
N PHE A 52 2.69 -2.81 4.22
CA PHE A 52 2.61 -1.81 3.16
C PHE A 52 3.45 -0.58 3.52
N PHE A 53 3.27 -0.02 4.71
CA PHE A 53 4.04 1.15 5.18
C PHE A 53 5.38 0.80 5.83
N GLY A 54 5.70 -0.50 5.91
CA GLY A 54 6.93 -1.00 6.51
C GLY A 54 8.15 -0.96 5.59
N TYR A 55 9.21 -1.59 6.08
CA TYR A 55 10.52 -1.65 5.43
C TYR A 55 10.84 -3.08 4.95
N THR A 56 11.75 -3.19 4.00
CA THR A 56 12.41 -4.45 3.63
C THR A 56 13.45 -4.81 4.69
N ASN A 57 14.00 -6.02 4.60
CA ASN A 57 15.07 -6.48 5.50
C ASN A 57 16.33 -5.62 5.37
N ASP A 58 16.53 -4.99 4.21
CA ASP A 58 17.65 -4.09 3.90
C ASP A 58 17.39 -2.64 4.33
N GLY A 59 16.28 -2.38 5.03
CA GLY A 59 15.93 -1.04 5.53
C GLY A 59 15.31 -0.10 4.48
N LEU A 60 14.93 -0.58 3.30
CA LEU A 60 14.25 0.22 2.28
C LEU A 60 12.74 0.29 2.55
N LYS A 61 12.10 1.46 2.40
CA LYS A 61 10.63 1.53 2.44
C LYS A 61 10.05 0.66 1.33
N ARG A 62 9.04 -0.15 1.67
CA ARG A 62 8.41 -1.04 0.69
C ARG A 62 7.63 -0.27 -0.36
N PHE A 63 6.91 0.76 0.07
CA PHE A 63 6.15 1.68 -0.75
C PHE A 63 6.49 3.11 -0.37
N ILE A 64 6.75 3.95 -1.36
CA ILE A 64 7.00 5.38 -1.19
C ILE A 64 5.89 6.10 -1.93
N GLU A 65 5.21 7.03 -1.26
CA GLU A 65 4.23 7.91 -1.90
C GLU A 65 4.92 8.73 -3.00
N ILE A 66 4.25 8.83 -4.14
CA ILE A 66 4.70 9.65 -5.26
C ILE A 66 3.60 10.67 -5.56
N ASN A 67 4.00 11.92 -5.72
CA ASN A 67 3.15 12.95 -6.28
C ASN A 67 3.24 12.84 -7.80
N GLU A 68 2.10 12.86 -8.50
CA GLU A 68 2.13 13.13 -9.93
C GLU A 68 2.60 14.58 -10.12
N GLU A 69 3.53 14.80 -11.06
CA GLU A 69 3.76 16.12 -11.65
C GLU A 69 2.60 16.49 -12.59
#